data_AF-A0AAD5E3Y8-F1
#
_entry.id   AF-A0AAD5E3Y8-F1
#
_cell.length_a   1.000
_cell.length_b   1.000
_cell.length_c   1.000
_cell.angle_alpha   90.00
_cell.angle_beta   90.00
_cell.angle_gamma   90.00
#
_symmetry.space_group_name_H-M   'P 1'
#
loop_
_entity.id
_entity.type
_entity.pdbx_description
1 polymer ?
#
loop_
_entity_poly.entity_id
_entity_poly.type
_entity_poly.pdbx_seq_one_letter_code
_entity_poly.pdbx_strand_id
1 'polypeptide(L)'
;MATFKHRASSGKIAGVEPPAPEKPQPTSVFDSKTYTPYIIYLSTSLLLTVIIYVAAFWNTQWSDLFNSHPARGEMGLGKFIIKGVRFDEAGVRTAFAYPWRLATTTSAARISTWLGYAVHQLGQFYILANVQWLSRTGQIKAKWSSQYQWWNWQMLYLNVAMVLYKCIQGHIWYEGLAVDVPEGTAMGAVIAILIGAIIIEIPYRGLFFGRCKRLPVPHFNDVITFAKRYHGYMISFGIVYDFHYHPMEATVGHLGGFFYQFLLFWQSTSFLHYSHRNKNWTLLLEVWVLIHGTITALSQPGVGWQIFLFGFSVIFLVNQIWGIPAIRKLSVRSRTITITAAYAAFIALAYYGFRENKAYYRMTFIPVTEFAFAIVVILMGSATAAIVKRLQNIWVIGSLIASVYMLADGFMIYTLALILSGGVVTVYNDY
;
A
#
# COMPACT_ATOMS: atom_id res chain seq x y z
N MET A 1 7.30 11.45 -84.23
CA MET A 1 7.38 10.22 -85.04
C MET A 1 8.51 9.38 -84.45
N ALA A 2 8.21 8.12 -84.04
CA ALA A 2 9.04 7.09 -83.38
C ALA A 2 9.56 7.41 -81.95
N THR A 3 9.10 6.85 -80.81
CA THR A 3 8.92 5.49 -80.23
C THR A 3 10.18 4.70 -79.79
N PHE A 4 10.25 4.54 -78.45
CA PHE A 4 10.70 3.38 -77.62
C PHE A 4 12.14 2.84 -77.67
N LYS A 5 12.77 2.73 -76.49
CA LYS A 5 12.89 1.45 -75.75
C LYS A 5 13.53 1.60 -74.36
N HIS A 6 12.82 1.08 -73.35
CA HIS A 6 13.30 0.79 -72.00
C HIS A 6 14.41 -0.27 -72.03
N ARG A 7 15.46 -0.08 -71.22
CA ARG A 7 16.47 -1.11 -70.91
C ARG A 7 16.37 -1.42 -69.42
N ALA A 8 15.90 -2.62 -69.10
CA ALA A 8 15.94 -3.18 -67.75
C ALA A 8 17.36 -3.69 -67.47
N SER A 9 17.99 -3.22 -66.40
CA SER A 9 19.25 -3.77 -65.89
C SER A 9 18.97 -4.59 -64.62
N SER A 10 19.15 -5.91 -64.75
CA SER A 10 19.14 -6.87 -63.65
C SER A 10 20.42 -6.74 -62.81
N GLY A 11 20.33 -6.02 -61.69
CA GLY A 11 21.35 -6.04 -60.65
C GLY A 11 21.17 -7.28 -59.76
N LYS A 12 22.10 -8.23 -59.84
CA LYS A 12 22.23 -9.34 -58.88
C LYS A 12 22.56 -8.74 -57.50
N ILE A 13 21.66 -8.90 -56.53
CA ILE A 13 21.92 -8.59 -55.12
C ILE A 13 22.68 -9.79 -54.52
N ALA A 14 23.82 -9.50 -53.89
CA ALA A 14 24.62 -10.47 -53.18
C ALA A 14 23.81 -11.17 -52.06
N GLY A 15 24.02 -12.48 -51.92
CA GLY A 15 23.28 -13.33 -51.00
C GLY A 15 23.39 -12.87 -49.55
N VAL A 16 22.23 -12.66 -48.94
CA VAL A 16 22.08 -12.60 -47.48
C VAL A 16 21.83 -14.02 -47.03
N GLU A 17 22.81 -14.64 -46.36
CA GLU A 17 22.58 -15.90 -45.64
C GLU A 17 21.47 -15.67 -44.60
N PRO A 18 20.49 -16.57 -44.48
CA PRO A 18 19.49 -16.47 -43.43
C PRO A 18 20.17 -16.56 -42.06
N PRO A 19 19.74 -15.76 -41.06
CA PRO A 19 20.29 -15.84 -39.73
C PRO A 19 20.14 -17.27 -39.20
N ALA A 20 21.21 -17.79 -38.58
CA ALA A 20 21.20 -19.09 -37.92
C ALA A 20 20.01 -19.17 -36.96
N PRO A 21 19.31 -20.32 -36.90
CA PRO A 21 18.18 -20.48 -35.99
C PRO A 21 18.62 -20.16 -34.57
N GLU A 22 17.91 -19.22 -33.96
CA GLU A 22 18.12 -18.78 -32.58
C GLU A 22 18.13 -20.03 -31.69
N LYS A 23 19.27 -20.28 -31.01
CA LYS A 23 19.35 -21.41 -30.07
C LYS A 23 18.20 -21.24 -29.06
N PRO A 24 17.37 -22.27 -28.83
CA PRO A 24 16.28 -22.15 -27.87
C PRO A 24 16.87 -21.71 -26.53
N GLN A 25 16.49 -20.52 -26.07
CA GLN A 25 16.86 -20.08 -24.73
C GLN A 25 16.34 -21.12 -23.74
N PRO A 26 17.13 -21.49 -22.72
CA PRO A 26 16.66 -22.43 -21.71
C PRO A 26 15.37 -21.89 -21.12
N THR A 27 14.28 -22.61 -21.36
CA THR A 27 12.97 -22.33 -20.81
C THR A 27 13.11 -22.40 -19.30
N SER A 28 13.06 -21.21 -18.68
CA SER A 28 12.81 -21.07 -17.26
C SER A 28 11.64 -21.99 -16.89
N VAL A 29 11.75 -22.68 -15.76
CA VAL A 29 10.73 -23.58 -15.19
C VAL A 29 9.37 -22.86 -14.98
N PHE A 30 9.28 -21.55 -15.26
CA PHE A 30 8.08 -20.72 -15.23
C PHE A 30 7.49 -20.35 -16.60
N ASP A 31 7.97 -20.90 -17.72
CA ASP A 31 7.35 -20.66 -19.02
C ASP A 31 6.04 -21.47 -19.14
N SER A 32 4.95 -20.89 -18.65
CA SER A 32 3.61 -21.47 -18.77
C SER A 32 2.60 -20.39 -19.12
N LYS A 33 2.03 -20.51 -20.32
CA LYS A 33 1.01 -19.64 -20.91
C LYS A 33 -0.33 -19.62 -20.14
N THR A 34 -0.35 -20.00 -18.87
CA THR A 34 -1.60 -20.23 -18.13
C THR A 34 -1.53 -19.99 -16.62
N TYR A 35 -0.37 -19.77 -16.01
CA TYR A 35 -0.31 -19.41 -14.59
C TYR A 35 -0.23 -17.90 -14.42
N THR A 36 -1.32 -17.35 -13.88
CA THR A 36 -1.36 -15.94 -13.54
C THR A 36 -0.52 -15.74 -12.27
N PRO A 37 0.53 -14.90 -12.26
CA PRO A 37 1.44 -14.74 -11.12
C PRO A 37 0.71 -14.39 -9.81
N TYR A 38 -0.49 -13.80 -9.88
CA TYR A 38 -1.33 -13.51 -8.72
C TYR A 38 -1.77 -14.75 -7.94
N ILE A 39 -1.87 -15.95 -8.56
CA ILE A 39 -2.14 -17.18 -7.81
C ILE A 39 -1.00 -17.47 -6.84
N ILE A 40 0.26 -17.32 -7.30
CA ILE A 40 1.44 -17.48 -6.44
C ILE A 40 1.43 -16.41 -5.34
N TYR A 41 1.13 -15.15 -5.68
CA TYR A 41 1.11 -14.07 -4.70
C TYR A 41 0.08 -14.33 -3.60
N LEU A 42 -1.13 -14.72 -3.99
CA LEU A 42 -2.21 -15.05 -3.07
C LEU A 42 -1.91 -16.30 -2.23
N SER A 43 -1.48 -17.39 -2.86
CA SER A 43 -1.26 -18.66 -2.17
C SER A 43 -0.09 -18.59 -1.20
N THR A 44 1.01 -17.92 -1.56
CA THR A 44 2.16 -17.74 -0.66
C THR A 44 1.87 -16.76 0.46
N SER A 45 1.12 -15.69 0.21
CA SER A 45 0.68 -14.76 1.26
C SER A 45 -0.25 -15.46 2.26
N LEU A 46 -1.18 -16.28 1.75
CA LEU A 46 -2.06 -17.09 2.60
C LEU A 46 -1.26 -18.10 3.41
N LEU A 47 -0.34 -18.83 2.77
CA LEU A 47 0.52 -19.81 3.44
C LEU A 47 1.32 -19.17 4.58
N LEU A 48 1.97 -18.02 4.35
CA LEU A 48 2.72 -17.31 5.40
C LEU A 48 1.81 -16.85 6.55
N THR A 49 0.60 -16.40 6.23
CA THR A 49 -0.40 -16.01 7.25
C THR A 49 -0.85 -17.23 8.06
N VAL A 50 -1.05 -18.38 7.41
CA VAL A 50 -1.38 -19.64 8.08
C VAL A 50 -0.22 -20.13 8.95
N ILE A 51 1.03 -19.96 8.52
CA ILE A 51 2.20 -20.29 9.34
C ILE A 51 2.22 -19.41 10.59
N ILE A 52 1.99 -18.11 10.48
CA ILE A 52 1.88 -17.20 11.64
C ILE A 52 0.72 -17.63 12.54
N TYR A 53 -0.44 -17.94 11.97
CA TYR A 53 -1.58 -18.47 12.71
C TYR A 53 -1.19 -19.71 13.51
N VAL A 54 -0.68 -20.76 12.85
CA VAL A 54 -0.31 -22.02 13.53
C VAL A 54 0.75 -21.78 14.59
N ALA A 55 1.75 -20.95 14.28
CA ALA A 55 2.82 -20.61 15.19
C ALA A 55 2.31 -19.83 16.42
N ALA A 56 1.24 -19.03 16.30
CA ALA A 56 0.66 -18.23 17.38
C ALA A 56 -0.52 -18.91 18.12
N PHE A 57 -1.19 -19.89 17.50
CA PHE A 57 -2.37 -20.57 18.05
C PHE A 57 -2.08 -21.81 18.88
N TRP A 58 -0.82 -22.28 18.92
CA TRP A 58 -0.48 -23.55 19.59
C TRP A 58 -0.96 -23.60 21.05
N ASN A 59 -1.13 -22.44 21.71
CA ASN A 59 -1.58 -22.32 23.10
C ASN A 59 -2.80 -21.39 23.32
N THR A 60 -3.58 -21.03 22.28
CA THR A 60 -4.69 -20.06 22.42
C THR A 60 -6.07 -20.70 22.23
N GLN A 61 -7.13 -20.04 22.71
CA GLN A 61 -8.51 -20.48 22.54
C GLN A 61 -9.14 -19.91 21.27
N TRP A 62 -10.17 -20.57 20.75
CA TRP A 62 -10.93 -20.08 19.58
C TRP A 62 -11.55 -18.69 19.79
N SER A 63 -11.86 -18.32 21.03
CA SER A 63 -12.35 -16.99 21.39
C SER A 63 -11.31 -15.89 21.14
N ASP A 64 -10.02 -16.21 21.23
CA ASP A 64 -8.93 -15.24 21.05
C ASP A 64 -8.81 -14.80 19.59
N LEU A 65 -9.27 -15.62 18.65
CA LEU A 65 -9.30 -15.27 17.23
C LEU A 65 -10.12 -14.00 16.96
N PHE A 66 -11.22 -13.81 17.71
CA PHE A 66 -12.09 -12.64 17.57
C PHE A 66 -11.81 -11.58 18.63
N ASN A 67 -10.85 -11.82 19.52
CA ASN A 67 -10.47 -10.86 20.53
C ASN A 67 -9.71 -9.69 19.91
N SER A 68 -10.35 -8.53 19.75
CA SER A 68 -9.66 -7.27 19.45
C SER A 68 -9.63 -6.30 20.63
N HIS A 69 -10.03 -6.78 21.82
CA HIS A 69 -9.93 -6.11 23.13
C HIS A 69 -9.04 -6.91 24.05
N PRO A 70 -7.73 -6.86 23.82
CA PRO A 70 -6.86 -7.46 24.81
C PRO A 70 -7.12 -6.76 26.15
N ALA A 71 -7.54 -7.50 27.17
CA ALA A 71 -7.30 -7.07 28.53
C ALA A 71 -5.79 -7.20 28.80
N ARG A 72 -5.31 -6.60 29.90
CA ARG A 72 -3.97 -6.96 30.38
C ARG A 72 -3.96 -8.48 30.60
N GLY A 73 -3.05 -9.18 29.95
CA GLY A 73 -3.07 -10.63 29.95
C GLY A 73 -1.93 -11.23 29.15
N GLU A 74 -1.85 -12.56 29.19
CA GLU A 74 -0.88 -13.33 28.44
C GLU A 74 -1.23 -13.37 26.95
N MET A 75 -0.25 -13.11 26.12
CA MET A 75 -0.32 -13.17 24.66
C MET A 75 0.97 -13.74 24.08
N GLY A 76 1.01 -13.94 22.77
CA GLY A 76 2.21 -14.42 22.08
C GLY A 76 2.60 -15.81 22.53
N LEU A 77 1.63 -16.72 22.45
CA LEU A 77 1.73 -18.11 22.92
C LEU A 77 1.75 -18.27 24.45
N GLY A 78 1.17 -17.32 25.18
CA GLY A 78 1.12 -17.38 26.65
C GLY A 78 2.44 -16.99 27.31
N LYS A 79 3.37 -16.35 26.57
CA LYS A 79 4.72 -16.04 27.06
C LYS A 79 4.88 -14.60 27.54
N PHE A 80 3.98 -13.72 27.13
CA PHE A 80 4.20 -12.28 27.24
C PHE A 80 2.99 -11.57 27.81
N ILE A 81 3.22 -10.57 28.64
CA ILE A 81 2.15 -9.77 29.24
C ILE A 81 2.02 -8.47 28.45
N ILE A 82 0.86 -8.24 27.84
CA ILE A 82 0.53 -6.96 27.18
C ILE A 82 -0.24 -6.03 28.09
N LYS A 83 -0.20 -4.72 27.80
CA LYS A 83 -0.97 -3.73 28.56
C LYS A 83 -2.47 -3.88 28.37
N GLY A 84 -2.92 -4.20 27.15
CA GLY A 84 -4.34 -4.36 26.80
C GLY A 84 -5.16 -3.07 26.78
N VAL A 85 -4.75 -2.05 27.54
CA VAL A 85 -5.46 -0.80 27.67
C VAL A 85 -4.70 0.40 27.11
N ARG A 86 -5.46 1.41 26.71
CA ARG A 86 -4.94 2.75 26.34
C ARG A 86 -4.67 3.62 27.56
N PHE A 87 -4.85 3.11 28.76
CA PHE A 87 -4.61 3.82 30.02
C PHE A 87 -3.22 3.48 30.57
N ASP A 88 -2.59 4.45 31.22
CA ASP A 88 -1.40 4.21 32.02
C ASP A 88 -1.75 3.67 33.42
N GLU A 89 -0.74 3.42 34.24
CA GLU A 89 -0.91 2.90 35.61
C GLU A 89 -1.63 3.88 36.55
N ALA A 90 -1.67 5.17 36.20
CA ALA A 90 -2.40 6.21 36.93
C ALA A 90 -3.85 6.37 36.44
N GLY A 91 -4.30 5.56 35.47
CA GLY A 91 -5.64 5.64 34.90
C GLY A 91 -5.82 6.76 33.88
N VAL A 92 -4.75 7.40 33.40
CA VAL A 92 -4.79 8.46 32.40
C VAL A 92 -4.78 7.85 31.00
N ARG A 93 -5.72 8.25 30.14
CA ARG A 93 -5.77 7.80 28.74
C ARG A 93 -4.55 8.33 27.99
N THR A 94 -3.69 7.43 27.54
CA THR A 94 -2.63 7.72 26.58
C THR A 94 -3.21 7.64 25.16
N ALA A 95 -3.38 8.80 24.51
CA ALA A 95 -3.83 8.84 23.12
C ALA A 95 -2.90 8.03 22.21
N PHE A 96 -3.46 7.26 21.26
CA PHE A 96 -2.73 6.38 20.33
C PHE A 96 -1.83 5.33 20.96
N ALA A 97 -2.00 5.01 22.22
CA ALA A 97 -1.27 3.90 22.79
C ALA A 97 -1.86 2.59 22.25
N TYR A 98 -1.03 1.75 21.63
CA TYR A 98 -1.50 0.53 20.99
C TYR A 98 -1.88 -0.53 22.02
N PRO A 99 -3.07 -1.15 21.97
CA PRO A 99 -3.50 -2.10 23.00
C PRO A 99 -2.61 -3.34 23.15
N TRP A 100 -2.03 -3.83 22.05
CA TRP A 100 -1.21 -5.06 22.02
C TRP A 100 0.28 -4.81 22.30
N ARG A 101 0.63 -3.67 22.90
CA ARG A 101 2.01 -3.38 23.30
C ARG A 101 2.39 -4.09 24.59
N LEU A 102 3.65 -4.46 24.73
CA LEU A 102 4.17 -5.09 25.96
C LEU A 102 3.96 -4.22 27.19
N ALA A 103 3.66 -4.89 28.31
CA ALA A 103 3.62 -4.25 29.63
C ALA A 103 5.01 -3.79 30.07
N THR A 104 6.01 -4.65 29.86
CA THR A 104 7.41 -4.40 30.17
C THR A 104 8.28 -4.89 29.02
N THR A 105 9.22 -4.07 28.58
CA THR A 105 10.15 -4.39 27.49
C THR A 105 11.59 -4.46 28.01
N THR A 106 12.48 -5.08 27.23
CA THR A 106 13.92 -5.11 27.50
C THR A 106 14.68 -4.33 26.44
N SER A 107 15.90 -3.89 26.74
CA SER A 107 16.76 -3.22 25.75
C SER A 107 17.03 -4.11 24.54
N ALA A 108 17.21 -5.42 24.74
CA ALA A 108 17.42 -6.38 23.65
C ALA A 108 16.20 -6.46 22.71
N ALA A 109 15.00 -6.53 23.30
CA ALA A 109 13.72 -6.46 22.59
C ALA A 109 13.66 -5.24 21.67
N ARG A 110 13.80 -4.03 22.23
CA ARG A 110 13.73 -2.76 21.48
C ARG A 110 14.81 -2.66 20.40
N ILE A 111 16.07 -2.97 20.74
CA ILE A 111 17.19 -2.91 19.79
C ILE A 111 16.93 -3.87 18.63
N SER A 112 16.47 -5.10 18.91
CA SER A 112 16.16 -6.09 17.86
C SER A 112 15.06 -5.57 16.92
N THR A 113 13.97 -5.03 17.46
CA THR A 113 12.86 -4.50 16.64
C THR A 113 13.30 -3.34 15.75
N TRP A 114 14.02 -2.35 16.30
CA TRP A 114 14.52 -1.22 15.53
C TRP A 114 15.56 -1.64 14.50
N LEU A 115 16.43 -2.60 14.83
CA LEU A 115 17.41 -3.12 13.87
C LEU A 115 16.70 -3.85 12.73
N GLY A 116 15.70 -4.68 13.04
CA GLY A 116 14.89 -5.36 12.03
C GLY A 116 14.18 -4.37 11.11
N TYR A 117 13.56 -3.33 11.68
CA TYR A 117 12.97 -2.24 10.90
C TYR A 117 14.01 -1.53 10.02
N ALA A 118 15.14 -1.12 10.59
CA ALA A 118 16.18 -0.39 9.87
C ALA A 118 16.76 -1.22 8.72
N VAL A 119 17.08 -2.49 8.94
CA VAL A 119 17.58 -3.41 7.91
C VAL A 119 16.55 -3.56 6.78
N HIS A 120 15.28 -3.76 7.13
CA HIS A 120 14.22 -3.91 6.13
C HIS A 120 14.04 -2.61 5.33
N GLN A 121 13.94 -1.47 6.01
CA GLN A 121 13.67 -0.18 5.40
C GLN A 121 14.82 0.30 4.51
N LEU A 122 16.04 0.30 5.06
CA LEU A 122 17.24 0.70 4.34
C LEU A 122 17.55 -0.29 3.22
N GLY A 123 17.25 -1.57 3.39
CA GLY A 123 17.36 -2.58 2.34
C GLY A 123 16.45 -2.29 1.15
N GLN A 124 15.16 -1.99 1.40
CA GLN A 124 14.24 -1.64 0.31
C GLN A 124 14.68 -0.35 -0.41
N PHE A 125 15.06 0.68 0.36
CA PHE A 125 15.58 1.92 -0.19
C PHE A 125 16.84 1.72 -1.02
N TYR A 126 17.78 0.92 -0.52
CA TYR A 126 19.02 0.59 -1.23
C TYR A 126 18.73 -0.09 -2.56
N ILE A 127 17.85 -1.10 -2.59
CA ILE A 127 17.51 -1.81 -3.84
C ILE A 127 16.89 -0.84 -4.86
N LEU A 128 15.94 0.00 -4.43
CA LEU A 128 15.30 1.00 -5.30
C LEU A 128 16.30 2.04 -5.81
N ALA A 129 17.14 2.58 -4.92
CA ALA A 129 18.14 3.59 -5.24
C ALA A 129 19.22 3.03 -6.17
N ASN A 130 19.66 1.80 -5.94
CA ASN A 130 20.63 1.11 -6.77
C ASN A 130 20.09 0.93 -8.21
N VAL A 131 18.86 0.42 -8.37
CA VAL A 131 18.26 0.28 -9.71
C VAL A 131 18.09 1.64 -10.40
N GLN A 132 17.66 2.66 -9.66
CA GLN A 132 17.53 4.01 -10.21
C GLN A 132 18.88 4.60 -10.63
N TRP A 133 19.93 4.41 -9.84
CA TRP A 133 21.28 4.88 -10.12
C TRP A 133 21.89 4.16 -11.32
N LEU A 134 21.88 2.83 -11.33
CA LEU A 134 22.37 2.00 -12.44
C LEU A 134 21.65 2.32 -13.76
N SER A 135 20.35 2.62 -13.69
CA SER A 135 19.58 3.00 -14.87
C SER A 135 19.95 4.40 -15.37
N ARG A 136 20.29 5.34 -14.48
CA ARG A 136 20.69 6.70 -14.85
C ARG A 136 22.11 6.74 -15.42
N THR A 137 23.01 5.91 -14.91
CA THR A 137 24.39 5.80 -15.40
C THR A 137 24.52 4.94 -16.67
N GLY A 138 23.41 4.37 -17.16
CA GLY A 138 23.38 3.55 -18.37
C GLY A 138 23.91 2.13 -18.19
N GLN A 139 24.25 1.72 -16.96
CA GLN A 139 24.74 0.37 -16.66
C GLN A 139 23.66 -0.70 -16.83
N ILE A 140 22.40 -0.35 -16.56
CA ILE A 140 21.24 -1.20 -16.83
C ILE A 140 20.18 -0.46 -17.63
N LYS A 141 19.37 -1.19 -18.38
CA LYS A 141 18.17 -0.65 -19.04
C LYS A 141 16.94 -1.03 -18.22
N ALA A 142 16.59 -0.19 -17.23
CA ALA A 142 15.38 -0.39 -16.44
C ALA A 142 14.13 -0.23 -17.33
N LYS A 143 13.58 -1.35 -17.77
CA LYS A 143 12.37 -1.42 -18.60
C LYS A 143 11.36 -2.35 -17.95
N TRP A 144 10.10 -2.15 -18.31
CA TRP A 144 9.05 -3.09 -17.92
C TRP A 144 9.30 -4.45 -18.56
N SER A 145 9.22 -5.50 -17.76
CA SER A 145 9.46 -6.88 -18.19
C SER A 145 8.35 -7.82 -17.71
N SER A 146 8.16 -8.92 -18.44
CA SER A 146 7.34 -10.08 -18.04
C SER A 146 8.15 -11.14 -17.30
N GLN A 147 9.46 -10.92 -17.15
CA GLN A 147 10.35 -11.78 -16.39
C GLN A 147 10.91 -11.01 -15.21
N TYR A 148 10.92 -11.67 -14.05
CA TYR A 148 11.57 -11.15 -12.85
C TYR A 148 13.07 -10.97 -13.11
N GLN A 149 13.55 -9.77 -12.84
CA GLN A 149 14.96 -9.43 -12.94
C GLN A 149 15.64 -9.64 -11.59
N TRP A 150 16.97 -9.60 -11.56
CA TRP A 150 17.72 -9.84 -10.33
C TRP A 150 17.30 -8.93 -9.17
N TRP A 151 17.04 -7.65 -9.45
CA TRP A 151 16.60 -6.71 -8.40
C TRP A 151 15.21 -7.04 -7.82
N ASN A 152 14.34 -7.72 -8.58
CA ASN A 152 13.09 -8.23 -8.06
C ASN A 152 13.34 -9.37 -7.06
N TRP A 153 14.28 -10.27 -7.40
CA TRP A 153 14.70 -11.35 -6.49
C TRP A 153 15.40 -10.82 -5.24
N GLN A 154 16.21 -9.77 -5.35
CA GLN A 154 16.79 -9.09 -4.17
C GLN A 154 15.69 -8.58 -3.23
N MET A 155 14.65 -7.95 -3.78
CA MET A 155 13.51 -7.47 -2.99
C MET A 155 12.73 -8.63 -2.35
N LEU A 156 12.53 -9.73 -3.09
CA LEU A 156 11.88 -10.93 -2.56
C LEU A 156 12.66 -11.52 -1.39
N TYR A 157 13.97 -11.72 -1.56
CA TYR A 157 14.82 -12.30 -0.52
C TYR A 157 14.89 -11.42 0.71
N LEU A 158 14.96 -10.10 0.54
CA LEU A 158 14.88 -9.16 1.66
C LEU A 158 13.55 -9.31 2.41
N ASN A 159 12.41 -9.23 1.70
CA ASN A 159 11.09 -9.34 2.32
C ASN A 159 10.92 -10.69 3.05
N VAL A 160 11.28 -11.81 2.42
CA VAL A 160 11.19 -13.15 3.00
C VAL A 160 12.10 -13.28 4.23
N ALA A 161 13.35 -12.84 4.14
CA ALA A 161 14.28 -12.87 5.27
C ALA A 161 13.74 -12.03 6.45
N MET A 162 13.14 -10.87 6.17
CA MET A 162 12.58 -10.02 7.21
C MET A 162 11.27 -10.56 7.80
N VAL A 163 10.47 -11.31 7.03
CA VAL A 163 9.34 -12.06 7.56
C VAL A 163 9.81 -13.15 8.51
N LEU A 164 10.79 -13.96 8.12
CA LEU A 164 11.37 -14.99 8.99
C LEU A 164 12.02 -14.39 10.24
N TYR A 165 12.77 -13.30 10.07
CA TYR A 165 13.34 -12.54 11.17
C TYR A 165 12.25 -12.11 12.15
N LYS A 166 11.18 -11.48 11.66
CA LYS A 166 10.08 -11.04 12.51
C LYS A 166 9.44 -12.23 13.23
N CYS A 167 9.18 -13.33 12.53
CA CYS A 167 8.70 -14.58 13.12
C CYS A 167 9.56 -14.99 14.31
N ILE A 168 10.87 -15.16 14.12
CA ILE A 168 11.79 -15.56 15.18
C ILE A 168 11.83 -14.53 16.31
N GLN A 169 11.95 -13.25 15.96
CA GLN A 169 12.05 -12.14 16.91
C GLN A 169 10.80 -12.04 17.80
N GLY A 170 9.61 -12.14 17.22
CA GLY A 170 8.35 -12.11 17.98
C GLY A 170 8.15 -13.33 18.88
N HIS A 171 8.70 -14.50 18.51
CA HIS A 171 8.68 -15.68 19.39
C HIS A 171 9.59 -15.53 20.61
N ILE A 172 10.67 -14.75 20.49
CA ILE A 172 11.65 -14.54 21.57
C ILE A 172 11.25 -13.35 22.45
N TRP A 173 10.75 -12.27 21.85
CA TRP A 173 10.55 -10.99 22.53
C TRP A 173 9.16 -10.37 22.39
N TYR A 174 8.26 -10.86 21.53
CA TYR A 174 6.90 -10.32 21.34
C TYR A 174 6.82 -8.89 20.77
N GLU A 175 7.88 -8.37 20.18
CA GLU A 175 7.88 -6.93 19.93
C GLU A 175 7.43 -6.54 18.52
N GLY A 176 6.73 -5.41 18.49
CA GLY A 176 6.66 -4.51 17.35
C GLY A 176 7.05 -3.10 17.79
N LEU A 177 7.22 -2.17 16.85
CA LEU A 177 7.59 -0.78 17.18
C LEU A 177 6.53 -0.07 18.05
N ALA A 178 5.33 -0.64 18.21
CA ALA A 178 4.21 -0.10 18.96
C ALA A 178 4.47 0.22 20.44
N VAL A 179 5.57 -0.27 21.03
CA VAL A 179 6.02 0.17 22.38
C VAL A 179 6.66 1.56 22.34
N ASP A 180 7.36 1.87 21.26
CA ASP A 180 8.20 3.07 21.13
C ASP A 180 7.54 4.20 20.35
N VAL A 181 6.53 3.90 19.53
CA VAL A 181 5.90 4.88 18.64
C VAL A 181 4.37 4.89 18.78
N PRO A 182 3.71 6.05 18.63
CA PRO A 182 2.25 6.15 18.72
C PRO A 182 1.55 5.47 17.54
N GLU A 183 0.41 4.82 17.76
CA GLU A 183 -0.43 4.19 16.73
C GLU A 183 -0.84 5.12 15.59
N GLY A 184 -1.05 6.41 15.91
CA GLY A 184 -1.38 7.41 14.90
C GLY A 184 -0.32 7.52 13.80
N THR A 185 0.94 7.21 14.11
CA THR A 185 2.03 7.24 13.11
C THR A 185 1.94 6.08 12.12
N ALA A 186 1.65 4.87 12.60
CA ALA A 186 1.44 3.70 11.74
C ALA A 186 0.19 3.89 10.86
N MET A 187 -0.91 4.36 11.47
CA MET A 187 -2.14 4.68 10.74
C MET A 187 -1.91 5.74 9.66
N GLY A 188 -1.18 6.82 10.00
CA GLY A 188 -0.83 7.87 9.04
C GLY A 188 -0.02 7.33 7.85
N ALA A 189 0.90 6.40 8.10
CA ALA A 189 1.71 5.78 7.05
C ALA A 189 0.88 4.89 6.10
N VAL A 190 -0.13 4.19 6.62
CA VAL A 190 -1.09 3.44 5.77
C VAL A 190 -1.94 4.41 4.93
N ILE A 191 -2.43 5.50 5.54
CA ILE A 191 -3.19 6.54 4.82
C ILE A 191 -2.33 7.18 3.71
N ALA A 192 -1.02 7.34 3.93
CA ALA A 192 -0.07 7.81 2.91
C ALA A 192 -0.07 6.93 1.65
N ILE A 193 -0.08 5.61 1.83
CA ILE A 193 -0.12 4.64 0.74
C ILE A 193 -1.41 4.82 -0.08
N LEU A 194 -2.56 4.95 0.59
CA LEU A 194 -3.87 5.12 -0.05
C LEU A 194 -3.95 6.43 -0.85
N ILE A 195 -3.49 7.53 -0.27
CA ILE A 195 -3.42 8.83 -0.95
C ILE A 195 -2.47 8.77 -2.15
N GLY A 196 -1.30 8.13 -1.98
CA GLY A 196 -0.36 7.89 -3.07
C GLY A 196 -0.99 7.12 -4.23
N ALA A 197 -1.74 6.06 -3.92
CA ALA A 197 -2.46 5.25 -4.90
C ALA A 197 -3.51 6.10 -5.64
N ILE A 198 -4.31 6.91 -4.93
CA ILE A 198 -5.26 7.85 -5.54
C ILE A 198 -4.54 8.77 -6.52
N ILE A 199 -3.48 9.48 -6.08
CA ILE A 199 -2.74 10.46 -6.89
C ILE A 199 -2.20 9.82 -8.18
N ILE A 200 -1.57 8.66 -8.07
CA ILE A 200 -0.95 7.96 -9.21
C ILE A 200 -2.00 7.52 -10.25
N GLU A 201 -3.20 7.16 -9.79
CA GLU A 201 -4.29 6.65 -10.62
C GLU A 201 -5.23 7.75 -11.17
N ILE A 202 -5.11 9.02 -10.72
CA ILE A 202 -5.94 10.14 -11.23
C ILE A 202 -6.02 10.17 -12.76
N PRO A 203 -4.93 10.08 -13.54
CA PRO A 203 -5.01 10.15 -15.00
C PRO A 203 -5.82 9.00 -15.63
N TYR A 204 -5.90 7.85 -14.95
CA TYR A 204 -6.56 6.65 -15.47
C TYR A 204 -8.06 6.64 -15.15
N ARG A 205 -8.41 6.82 -13.87
CA ARG A 205 -9.78 6.68 -13.36
C ARG A 205 -10.43 7.98 -12.89
N GLY A 206 -9.71 9.10 -12.91
CA GLY A 206 -10.22 10.37 -12.39
C GLY A 206 -10.18 10.46 -10.87
N LEU A 207 -10.43 11.65 -10.34
CA LEU A 207 -10.53 11.86 -8.89
C LEU A 207 -11.95 11.58 -8.38
N PHE A 208 -12.97 11.99 -9.13
CA PHE A 208 -14.38 11.84 -8.75
C PHE A 208 -15.22 11.35 -9.93
N PHE A 209 -15.94 10.25 -9.75
CA PHE A 209 -16.93 9.73 -10.70
C PHE A 209 -16.42 9.53 -12.14
N GLY A 210 -15.15 9.10 -12.31
CA GLY A 210 -14.55 8.97 -13.63
C GLY A 210 -14.06 10.29 -14.26
N ARG A 211 -14.29 11.43 -13.59
CA ARG A 211 -13.98 12.80 -14.00
C ARG A 211 -12.79 13.36 -13.24
N CYS A 212 -12.39 14.61 -13.54
CA CYS A 212 -11.23 15.27 -12.90
C CYS A 212 -9.92 14.49 -13.08
N LYS A 213 -9.66 13.99 -14.30
CA LYS A 213 -8.40 13.27 -14.65
C LYS A 213 -7.16 14.16 -14.65
N ARG A 214 -7.38 15.48 -14.55
CA ARG A 214 -6.37 16.51 -14.39
C ARG A 214 -6.99 17.62 -13.57
N LEU A 215 -6.31 18.02 -12.51
CA LEU A 215 -6.70 19.22 -11.76
C LEU A 215 -6.20 20.47 -12.49
N PRO A 216 -6.95 21.59 -12.45
CA PRO A 216 -6.58 22.85 -13.12
C PRO A 216 -5.52 23.60 -12.30
N VAL A 217 -4.40 22.95 -12.00
CA VAL A 217 -3.28 23.52 -11.25
C VAL A 217 -2.02 23.52 -12.14
N PRO A 218 -1.13 24.52 -11.99
CA PRO A 218 0.16 24.52 -12.66
C PRO A 218 0.94 23.24 -12.36
N HIS A 219 1.74 22.77 -13.30
CA HIS A 219 2.68 21.64 -13.09
C HIS A 219 2.05 20.31 -12.62
N PHE A 220 0.73 20.12 -12.77
CA PHE A 220 0.07 18.85 -12.40
C PHE A 220 0.78 17.61 -12.97
N ASN A 221 1.17 17.63 -14.24
CA ASN A 221 1.86 16.50 -14.88
C ASN A 221 3.26 16.26 -14.30
N ASP A 222 3.95 17.30 -13.84
CA ASP A 222 5.24 17.18 -13.17
C ASP A 222 5.07 16.45 -11.82
N VAL A 223 4.03 16.80 -11.06
CA VAL A 223 3.67 16.14 -9.79
C VAL A 223 3.34 14.66 -10.02
N ILE A 224 2.49 14.34 -11.00
CA ILE A 224 2.13 12.95 -11.32
C ILE A 224 3.36 12.14 -11.76
N THR A 225 4.25 12.75 -12.54
CA THR A 225 5.49 12.11 -13.00
C THR A 225 6.43 11.85 -11.82
N PHE A 226 6.57 12.82 -10.92
CA PHE A 226 7.33 12.69 -9.68
C PHE A 226 6.78 11.56 -8.81
N ALA A 227 5.46 11.57 -8.52
CA ALA A 227 4.79 10.54 -7.73
C ALA A 227 5.02 9.15 -8.33
N LYS A 228 4.77 8.97 -9.64
CA LYS A 228 5.03 7.69 -10.33
C LYS A 228 6.49 7.25 -10.27
N ARG A 229 7.45 8.16 -10.23
CA ARG A 229 8.88 7.84 -10.19
C ARG A 229 9.38 7.47 -8.79
N TYR A 230 8.83 8.09 -7.74
CA TYR A 230 9.37 8.01 -6.38
C TYR A 230 8.41 7.40 -5.35
N HIS A 231 7.17 7.06 -5.72
CA HIS A 231 6.21 6.42 -4.79
C HIS A 231 6.77 5.17 -4.11
N GLY A 232 7.65 4.42 -4.76
CA GLY A 232 8.27 3.24 -4.19
C GLY A 232 8.93 3.52 -2.83
N TYR A 233 9.52 4.70 -2.62
CA TYR A 233 10.13 5.07 -1.34
C TYR A 233 9.07 5.29 -0.26
N MET A 234 8.11 6.22 -0.44
CA MET A 234 7.05 6.44 0.56
C MET A 234 6.18 5.20 0.81
N ILE A 235 5.81 4.46 -0.24
CA ILE A 235 5.03 3.23 -0.05
C ILE A 235 5.87 2.18 0.68
N SER A 236 7.15 1.99 0.34
CA SER A 236 8.02 1.08 1.09
C SER A 236 8.16 1.49 2.57
N PHE A 237 8.20 2.79 2.86
CA PHE A 237 8.18 3.30 4.24
C PHE A 237 6.92 2.85 4.96
N GLY A 238 5.73 3.12 4.40
CA GLY A 238 4.48 2.75 5.04
C GLY A 238 4.34 1.25 5.25
N ILE A 239 4.65 0.43 4.24
CA ILE A 239 4.50 -1.03 4.35
C ILE A 239 5.51 -1.62 5.34
N VAL A 240 6.78 -1.18 5.35
CA VAL A 240 7.80 -1.76 6.24
C VAL A 240 7.58 -1.28 7.68
N TYR A 241 7.19 -0.02 7.84
CA TYR A 241 6.88 0.55 9.14
C TYR A 241 5.70 -0.15 9.79
N ASP A 242 4.58 -0.29 9.07
CA ASP A 242 3.38 -0.96 9.59
C ASP A 242 3.63 -2.43 9.94
N PHE A 243 4.39 -3.14 9.08
CA PHE A 243 4.80 -4.52 9.33
C PHE A 243 5.62 -4.69 10.61
N HIS A 244 6.58 -3.80 10.86
CA HIS A 244 7.40 -3.86 12.08
C HIS A 244 6.70 -3.25 13.29
N TYR A 245 5.72 -2.38 13.08
CA TYR A 245 4.89 -1.79 14.13
C TYR A 245 4.01 -2.83 14.82
N HIS A 246 3.32 -3.67 14.05
CA HIS A 246 2.35 -4.63 14.58
C HIS A 246 3.03 -5.89 15.16
N PRO A 247 2.65 -6.36 16.37
CA PRO A 247 3.04 -7.67 16.87
C PRO A 247 2.36 -8.79 16.05
N MET A 248 2.91 -10.00 16.09
CA MET A 248 2.35 -11.16 15.39
C MET A 248 1.31 -11.87 16.24
N GLU A 249 0.15 -11.25 16.35
CA GLU A 249 -0.96 -11.82 17.09
C GLU A 249 -1.89 -12.64 16.22
N ALA A 250 -2.53 -13.59 16.88
CA ALA A 250 -3.39 -14.59 16.27
C ALA A 250 -4.85 -14.10 16.18
N THR A 251 -5.10 -12.80 16.08
CA THR A 251 -6.46 -12.28 15.93
C THR A 251 -6.83 -12.12 14.47
N VAL A 252 -8.11 -12.18 14.13
CA VAL A 252 -8.61 -12.03 12.76
C VAL A 252 -8.20 -10.68 12.15
N GLY A 253 -8.12 -9.63 12.97
CA GLY A 253 -7.58 -8.33 12.58
C GLY A 253 -6.12 -8.43 12.17
N HIS A 254 -5.26 -8.93 13.05
CA HIS A 254 -3.82 -9.06 12.76
C HIS A 254 -3.54 -9.98 11.57
N LEU A 255 -4.19 -11.14 11.49
CA LEU A 255 -3.99 -12.08 10.39
C LEU A 255 -4.45 -11.50 9.05
N GLY A 256 -5.59 -10.79 9.03
CA GLY A 256 -6.05 -10.07 7.85
C GLY A 256 -5.08 -8.96 7.42
N GLY A 257 -4.43 -8.31 8.39
CA GLY A 257 -3.39 -7.31 8.18
C GLY A 257 -2.10 -7.93 7.64
N PHE A 258 -1.59 -9.01 8.24
CA PHE A 258 -0.39 -9.70 7.74
C PHE A 258 -0.59 -10.27 6.34
N PHE A 259 -1.76 -10.87 6.06
CA PHE A 259 -2.09 -11.30 4.71
C PHE A 259 -1.99 -10.13 3.73
N TYR A 260 -2.58 -8.98 4.07
CA TYR A 260 -2.50 -7.79 3.23
C TYR A 260 -1.06 -7.32 3.03
N GLN A 261 -0.29 -7.31 4.12
CA GLN A 261 1.10 -6.89 4.14
C GLN A 261 1.97 -7.76 3.22
N PHE A 262 1.72 -9.07 3.16
CA PHE A 262 2.40 -9.97 2.22
C PHE A 262 2.00 -9.72 0.77
N LEU A 263 0.74 -9.38 0.49
CA LEU A 263 0.33 -8.93 -0.85
C LEU A 263 1.05 -7.63 -1.24
N LEU A 264 1.21 -6.68 -0.31
CA LEU A 264 1.95 -5.44 -0.52
C LEU A 264 3.46 -5.67 -0.71
N PHE A 265 4.06 -6.66 -0.03
CA PHE A 265 5.43 -7.09 -0.31
C PHE A 265 5.58 -7.73 -1.70
N TRP A 266 4.57 -8.46 -2.19
CA TRP A 266 4.56 -8.89 -3.59
C TRP A 266 4.48 -7.70 -4.56
N GLN A 267 3.72 -6.66 -4.20
CA GLN A 267 3.67 -5.43 -4.99
C GLN A 267 5.01 -4.70 -5.00
N SER A 268 5.71 -4.61 -3.85
CA SER A 268 7.06 -4.02 -3.78
C SER A 268 8.07 -4.84 -4.57
N THR A 269 8.01 -6.17 -4.45
CA THR A 269 8.86 -7.12 -5.20
C THR A 269 8.65 -7.01 -6.71
N SER A 270 7.42 -6.77 -7.17
CA SER A 270 7.07 -6.70 -8.59
C SER A 270 7.51 -5.41 -9.29
N PHE A 271 8.26 -4.49 -8.67
CA PHE A 271 8.61 -3.22 -9.32
C PHE A 271 9.32 -3.42 -10.68
N LEU A 272 8.93 -2.65 -11.70
CA LEU A 272 9.35 -2.84 -13.12
C LEU A 272 8.91 -4.17 -13.77
N HIS A 273 8.10 -5.00 -13.10
CA HIS A 273 7.44 -6.15 -13.69
C HIS A 273 6.00 -5.80 -14.12
N TYR A 274 5.48 -6.35 -15.22
CA TYR A 274 4.14 -6.00 -15.70
C TYR A 274 3.02 -6.27 -14.68
N SER A 275 3.20 -7.24 -13.77
CA SER A 275 2.23 -7.53 -12.70
C SER A 275 1.99 -6.35 -11.77
N HIS A 276 3.00 -5.50 -11.54
CA HIS A 276 2.90 -4.35 -10.63
C HIS A 276 1.89 -3.29 -11.11
N ARG A 277 1.61 -3.22 -12.42
CA ARG A 277 0.65 -2.28 -13.02
C ARG A 277 -0.67 -2.94 -13.43
N ASN A 278 -0.85 -4.22 -13.09
CA ASN A 278 -2.10 -4.90 -13.43
C ASN A 278 -3.25 -4.29 -12.65
N LYS A 279 -4.27 -3.83 -13.37
CA LYS A 279 -5.37 -3.05 -12.79
C LYS A 279 -6.27 -3.86 -11.86
N ASN A 280 -6.39 -5.17 -12.04
CA ASN A 280 -7.16 -6.02 -11.13
C ASN A 280 -6.36 -6.29 -9.85
N TRP A 281 -5.04 -6.51 -9.98
CA TRP A 281 -4.15 -6.68 -8.84
C TRP A 281 -4.05 -5.41 -7.99
N THR A 282 -3.82 -4.25 -8.59
CA THR A 282 -3.78 -2.98 -7.84
C THR A 282 -5.14 -2.67 -7.21
N LEU A 283 -6.25 -2.93 -7.91
CA LEU A 283 -7.58 -2.78 -7.32
C LEU A 283 -7.80 -3.71 -6.12
N LEU A 284 -7.35 -4.97 -6.19
CA LEU A 284 -7.42 -5.89 -5.06
C LEU A 284 -6.68 -5.31 -3.85
N LEU A 285 -5.46 -4.82 -4.05
CA LEU A 285 -4.68 -4.20 -2.98
C LEU A 285 -5.39 -2.98 -2.40
N GLU A 286 -5.94 -2.11 -3.25
CA GLU A 286 -6.63 -0.90 -2.80
C GLU A 286 -7.96 -1.17 -2.09
N VAL A 287 -8.66 -2.25 -2.43
CA VAL A 287 -9.96 -2.62 -1.83
C VAL A 287 -9.76 -3.51 -0.60
N TRP A 288 -8.63 -4.18 -0.44
CA TRP A 288 -8.40 -5.05 0.72
C TRP A 288 -8.53 -4.31 2.05
N VAL A 289 -8.15 -3.02 2.10
CA VAL A 289 -8.32 -2.18 3.29
C VAL A 289 -9.79 -2.04 3.72
N LEU A 290 -10.74 -2.07 2.77
CA LEU A 290 -12.17 -2.11 3.08
C LEU A 290 -12.51 -3.37 3.86
N ILE A 291 -12.04 -4.53 3.40
CA ILE A 291 -12.31 -5.83 4.03
C ILE A 291 -11.63 -5.89 5.39
N HIS A 292 -10.31 -5.70 5.42
CA HIS A 292 -9.50 -5.81 6.63
C HIS A 292 -9.89 -4.75 7.70
N GLY A 293 -10.06 -3.49 7.31
CA GLY A 293 -10.46 -2.42 8.22
C GLY A 293 -11.86 -2.64 8.79
N THR A 294 -12.81 -3.13 7.98
CA THR A 294 -14.15 -3.48 8.45
C THR A 294 -14.11 -4.64 9.44
N ILE A 295 -13.41 -5.73 9.13
CA ILE A 295 -13.30 -6.90 10.02
C ILE A 295 -12.67 -6.50 11.34
N THR A 296 -11.55 -5.75 11.30
CA THR A 296 -10.86 -5.27 12.50
C THR A 296 -11.78 -4.43 13.36
N ALA A 297 -12.56 -3.52 12.76
CA ALA A 297 -13.47 -2.66 13.48
C ALA A 297 -14.76 -3.36 13.96
N LEU A 298 -15.23 -4.40 13.28
CA LEU A 298 -16.34 -5.24 13.75
C LEU A 298 -15.93 -6.12 14.94
N SER A 299 -14.65 -6.47 15.02
CA SER A 299 -14.09 -7.11 16.19
C SER A 299 -13.82 -6.12 17.33
N GLN A 300 -14.07 -4.81 17.12
CA GLN A 300 -14.00 -3.75 18.11
C GLN A 300 -15.39 -3.33 18.65
N PRO A 301 -15.54 -2.77 19.87
CA PRO A 301 -16.81 -2.42 20.46
C PRO A 301 -17.21 -1.06 19.88
N GLY A 302 -18.49 -0.75 20.00
CA GLY A 302 -19.02 0.50 19.45
C GLY A 302 -19.23 0.41 17.93
N VAL A 303 -19.05 1.54 17.27
CA VAL A 303 -19.59 1.79 15.92
C VAL A 303 -18.52 2.17 14.91
N GLY A 304 -17.24 1.94 15.24
CA GLY A 304 -16.10 2.21 14.36
C GLY A 304 -16.19 1.51 13.00
N TRP A 305 -16.83 0.34 12.94
CA TRP A 305 -17.06 -0.38 11.69
C TRP A 305 -17.87 0.43 10.67
N GLN A 306 -18.75 1.34 11.12
CA GLN A 306 -19.50 2.22 10.23
C GLN A 306 -18.57 3.19 9.48
N ILE A 307 -17.52 3.67 10.15
CA ILE A 307 -16.52 4.56 9.54
C ILE A 307 -15.75 3.80 8.46
N PHE A 308 -15.22 2.61 8.79
CA PHE A 308 -14.39 1.83 7.86
C PHE A 308 -15.19 1.24 6.70
N LEU A 309 -16.29 0.54 6.97
CA LEU A 309 -17.07 -0.11 5.91
C LEU A 309 -17.65 0.93 4.95
N PHE A 310 -18.37 1.92 5.47
CA PHE A 310 -19.05 2.89 4.61
C PHE A 310 -18.08 3.92 4.05
N GLY A 311 -17.06 4.35 4.81
CA GLY A 311 -16.03 5.27 4.33
C GLY A 311 -15.24 4.72 3.14
N PHE A 312 -14.71 3.49 3.25
CA PHE A 312 -14.01 2.86 2.13
C PHE A 312 -14.95 2.48 0.99
N SER A 313 -16.23 2.14 1.27
CA SER A 313 -17.23 1.95 0.21
C SER A 313 -17.47 3.24 -0.59
N VAL A 314 -17.48 4.41 0.07
CA VAL A 314 -17.58 5.70 -0.62
C VAL A 314 -16.34 5.94 -1.49
N ILE A 315 -15.13 5.69 -0.99
CA ILE A 315 -13.89 5.75 -1.80
C ILE A 315 -14.02 4.85 -3.03
N PHE A 316 -14.48 3.61 -2.85
CA PHE A 316 -14.65 2.66 -3.95
C PHE A 316 -15.63 3.18 -5.02
N LEU A 317 -16.82 3.64 -4.62
CA LEU A 317 -17.87 4.10 -5.53
C LEU A 317 -17.55 5.42 -6.22
N VAL A 318 -16.89 6.34 -5.51
CA VAL A 318 -16.54 7.65 -6.02
C VAL A 318 -15.29 7.59 -6.90
N ASN A 319 -14.32 6.72 -6.58
CA ASN A 319 -13.00 6.70 -7.23
C ASN A 319 -12.68 5.37 -7.92
N GLN A 320 -12.56 4.27 -7.18
CA GLN A 320 -11.95 3.03 -7.68
C GLN A 320 -12.80 2.31 -8.75
N ILE A 321 -14.13 2.30 -8.61
CA ILE A 321 -15.07 1.60 -9.53
C ILE A 321 -14.92 2.07 -10.99
N TRP A 322 -14.54 3.34 -11.19
CA TRP A 322 -14.36 3.96 -12.51
C TRP A 322 -13.05 3.55 -13.22
N GLY A 323 -12.15 2.91 -12.45
CA GLY A 323 -10.92 2.29 -12.95
C GLY A 323 -11.09 0.81 -13.31
N ILE A 324 -12.19 0.15 -12.96
CA ILE A 324 -12.32 -1.31 -13.11
C ILE A 324 -12.33 -1.68 -14.60
N PRO A 325 -11.36 -2.49 -15.09
CA PRO A 325 -11.28 -2.83 -16.51
C PRO A 325 -12.54 -3.50 -17.06
N ALA A 326 -13.16 -4.38 -16.28
CA ALA A 326 -14.38 -5.08 -16.67
C ALA A 326 -15.55 -4.09 -16.87
N ILE A 327 -15.77 -3.18 -15.91
CA ILE A 327 -16.84 -2.16 -15.99
C ILE A 327 -16.61 -1.20 -17.15
N ARG A 328 -15.36 -0.84 -17.43
CA ARG A 328 -15.00 0.06 -18.54
C ARG A 328 -15.24 -0.56 -19.93
N LYS A 329 -15.20 -1.90 -20.04
CA LYS A 329 -15.46 -2.63 -21.28
C LYS A 329 -16.96 -2.85 -21.54
N LEU A 330 -17.82 -2.62 -20.55
CA LEU A 330 -19.27 -2.73 -20.72
C LEU A 330 -19.81 -1.66 -21.68
N SER A 331 -20.93 -1.98 -22.34
CA SER A 331 -21.73 -0.99 -23.07
C SER A 331 -22.14 0.16 -22.13
N VAL A 332 -22.42 1.34 -22.68
CA VAL A 332 -22.85 2.50 -21.87
C VAL A 332 -24.06 2.15 -21.01
N ARG A 333 -25.06 1.46 -21.57
CA ARG A 333 -26.26 1.02 -20.84
C ARG A 333 -25.92 0.07 -19.71
N SER A 334 -25.18 -1.00 -19.99
CA SER A 334 -24.79 -2.00 -18.99
C SER A 334 -23.95 -1.38 -17.87
N ARG A 335 -22.99 -0.52 -18.23
CA ARG A 335 -22.16 0.22 -17.28
C ARG A 335 -23.01 1.10 -16.36
N THR A 336 -23.95 1.86 -16.91
CA THR A 336 -24.86 2.70 -16.10
C THR A 336 -25.69 1.84 -15.17
N ILE A 337 -26.27 0.73 -15.64
CA ILE A 337 -27.04 -0.18 -14.79
C ILE A 337 -26.19 -0.75 -13.66
N THR A 338 -24.98 -1.26 -13.95
CA THR A 338 -24.07 -1.82 -12.95
C THR A 338 -23.68 -0.78 -11.91
N ILE A 339 -23.33 0.44 -12.33
CA ILE A 339 -22.96 1.51 -11.40
C ILE A 339 -24.17 1.94 -10.56
N THR A 340 -25.33 2.18 -11.17
CA THR A 340 -26.56 2.52 -10.44
C THR A 340 -26.95 1.44 -9.43
N ALA A 341 -26.83 0.15 -9.80
CA ALA A 341 -27.08 -0.95 -8.89
C ALA A 341 -26.10 -0.95 -7.70
N ALA A 342 -24.82 -0.66 -7.93
CA ALA A 342 -23.83 -0.53 -6.87
C ALA A 342 -24.15 0.64 -5.90
N TYR A 343 -24.56 1.80 -6.43
CA TYR A 343 -25.01 2.92 -5.60
C TYR A 343 -26.28 2.58 -4.81
N ALA A 344 -27.27 1.93 -5.43
CA ALA A 344 -28.50 1.51 -4.76
C ALA A 344 -28.22 0.50 -3.64
N ALA A 345 -27.34 -0.48 -3.89
CA ALA A 345 -26.91 -1.44 -2.88
C ALA A 345 -26.20 -0.74 -1.71
N PHE A 346 -25.31 0.22 -1.99
CA PHE A 346 -24.66 1.01 -0.95
C PHE A 346 -25.66 1.82 -0.12
N ILE A 347 -26.62 2.51 -0.74
CA ILE A 347 -27.65 3.28 -0.03
C ILE A 347 -28.48 2.35 0.88
N ALA A 348 -28.89 1.17 0.38
CA ALA A 348 -29.63 0.20 1.17
C ALA A 348 -28.81 -0.33 2.36
N LEU A 349 -27.53 -0.67 2.14
CA LEU A 349 -26.62 -1.12 3.19
C LEU A 349 -26.34 -0.02 4.21
N ALA A 350 -26.16 1.23 3.78
CA ALA A 350 -25.98 2.38 4.67
C ALA A 350 -27.24 2.65 5.49
N TYR A 351 -28.43 2.61 4.87
CA TYR A 351 -29.69 2.73 5.60
C TYR A 351 -29.81 1.68 6.70
N TYR A 352 -29.49 0.41 6.38
CA TYR A 352 -29.49 -0.67 7.36
C TYR A 352 -28.42 -0.48 8.45
N GLY A 353 -27.19 -0.17 8.07
CA GLY A 353 -26.07 -0.08 9.01
C GLY A 353 -26.14 1.10 9.97
N PHE A 354 -26.84 2.17 9.60
CA PHE A 354 -27.09 3.35 10.44
C PHE A 354 -28.53 3.38 11.01
N ARG A 355 -29.28 2.27 10.94
CA ARG A 355 -30.70 2.24 11.38
C ARG A 355 -30.89 2.62 12.86
N GLU A 356 -29.94 2.21 13.71
CA GLU A 356 -29.96 2.45 15.16
C GLU A 356 -29.25 3.76 15.53
N ASN A 357 -28.34 4.24 14.68
CA ASN A 357 -27.58 5.46 14.91
C ASN A 357 -27.44 6.23 13.59
N LYS A 358 -28.22 7.31 13.43
CA LYS A 358 -28.28 8.13 12.20
C LYS A 358 -27.08 9.06 12.02
N ALA A 359 -25.93 8.77 12.61
CA ALA A 359 -24.67 9.48 12.44
C ALA A 359 -24.04 9.22 11.06
N TYR A 360 -24.79 9.50 9.99
CA TYR A 360 -24.39 9.28 8.60
C TYR A 360 -23.08 10.00 8.23
N TYR A 361 -22.75 11.10 8.92
CA TYR A 361 -21.49 11.82 8.70
C TYR A 361 -20.24 10.93 8.90
N ARG A 362 -20.32 9.84 9.66
CA ARG A 362 -19.20 8.90 9.84
C ARG A 362 -18.71 8.29 8.53
N MET A 363 -19.58 8.14 7.53
CA MET A 363 -19.19 7.63 6.21
C MET A 363 -18.33 8.61 5.41
N THR A 364 -18.25 9.89 5.83
CA THR A 364 -17.48 10.91 5.12
C THR A 364 -16.05 11.04 5.63
N PHE A 365 -15.72 10.48 6.79
CA PHE A 365 -14.41 10.68 7.44
C PHE A 365 -13.24 10.22 6.59
N ILE A 366 -13.24 8.96 6.16
CA ILE A 366 -12.21 8.41 5.28
C ILE A 366 -12.15 9.17 3.94
N PRO A 367 -13.25 9.31 3.18
CA PRO A 367 -13.17 9.96 1.88
C PRO A 367 -12.78 11.44 1.94
N VAL A 368 -13.31 12.21 2.89
CA VAL A 368 -12.92 13.61 3.07
C VAL A 368 -11.44 13.70 3.37
N THR A 369 -10.93 12.84 4.26
CA THR A 369 -9.51 12.81 4.63
C THR A 369 -8.63 12.48 3.42
N GLU A 370 -8.87 11.37 2.74
CA GLU A 370 -8.03 10.95 1.60
C GLU A 370 -8.07 11.94 0.44
N PHE A 371 -9.26 12.45 0.07
CA PHE A 371 -9.36 13.42 -1.02
C PHE A 371 -8.78 14.79 -0.66
N ALA A 372 -8.98 15.27 0.58
CA ALA A 372 -8.40 16.54 1.02
C ALA A 372 -6.87 16.47 1.01
N PHE A 373 -6.28 15.42 1.60
CA PHE A 373 -4.82 15.26 1.57
C PHE A 373 -4.28 15.03 0.17
N ALA A 374 -4.97 14.28 -0.70
CA ALA A 374 -4.57 14.14 -2.10
C ALA A 374 -4.49 15.51 -2.80
N ILE A 375 -5.48 16.39 -2.58
CA ILE A 375 -5.47 17.76 -3.12
C ILE A 375 -4.32 18.58 -2.51
N VAL A 376 -4.13 18.53 -1.20
CA VAL A 376 -3.03 19.25 -0.51
C VAL A 376 -1.67 18.84 -1.06
N VAL A 377 -1.41 17.53 -1.19
CA VAL A 377 -0.14 17.00 -1.74
C VAL A 377 0.05 17.47 -3.18
N ILE A 378 -1.00 17.49 -4.00
CA ILE A 378 -0.93 17.99 -5.38
C ILE A 378 -0.59 19.48 -5.40
N LEU A 379 -1.24 20.30 -4.56
CA LEU A 379 -0.99 21.74 -4.48
C LEU A 379 0.44 22.04 -4.01
N MET A 380 0.91 21.36 -2.96
CA MET A 380 2.28 21.47 -2.45
C MET A 380 3.30 21.05 -3.52
N GLY A 381 3.05 19.94 -4.21
CA GLY A 381 3.90 19.47 -5.31
C GLY A 381 3.94 20.46 -6.47
N SER A 382 2.79 21.03 -6.84
CA SER A 382 2.68 22.04 -7.90
C SER A 382 3.43 23.33 -7.56
N ALA A 383 3.31 23.81 -6.32
CA ALA A 383 4.07 24.97 -5.83
C ALA A 383 5.57 24.68 -5.83
N THR A 384 5.98 23.50 -5.35
CA THR A 384 7.39 23.07 -5.34
C THR A 384 7.95 23.00 -6.75
N ALA A 385 7.21 22.43 -7.70
CA ALA A 385 7.63 22.39 -9.10
C ALA A 385 7.77 23.79 -9.72
N ALA A 386 6.91 24.74 -9.36
CA ALA A 386 7.02 26.13 -9.81
C ALA A 386 8.29 26.81 -9.27
N ILE A 387 8.65 26.56 -8.01
CA ILE A 387 9.86 27.10 -7.37
C ILE A 387 11.11 26.46 -7.98
N VAL A 388 11.16 25.13 -8.06
CA VAL A 388 12.32 24.38 -8.56
C VAL A 388 12.72 24.83 -9.98
N LYS A 389 11.74 25.13 -10.85
CA LYS A 389 12.01 25.62 -12.21
C LYS A 389 12.68 26.99 -12.28
N ARG A 390 12.68 27.75 -11.18
CA ARG A 390 13.35 29.06 -11.07
C ARG A 390 14.73 28.96 -10.42
N LEU A 391 15.08 27.80 -9.86
CA LEU A 391 16.35 27.56 -9.20
C LEU A 391 17.35 26.94 -10.18
N GLN A 392 18.63 27.26 -10.01
CA GLN A 392 19.73 26.70 -10.82
C GLN A 392 20.61 25.74 -10.01
N ASN A 393 20.68 25.90 -8.69
CA ASN A 393 21.55 25.09 -7.84
C ASN A 393 20.88 23.74 -7.52
N ILE A 394 21.48 22.65 -8.01
CA ILE A 394 20.95 21.29 -7.86
C ILE A 394 20.89 20.83 -6.41
N TRP A 395 21.80 21.29 -5.55
CA TRP A 395 21.79 20.96 -4.12
C TRP A 395 20.60 21.62 -3.42
N VAL A 396 20.35 22.90 -3.72
CA VAL A 396 19.19 23.63 -3.18
C VAL A 396 17.89 22.99 -3.67
N ILE A 397 17.81 22.62 -4.95
CA ILE A 397 16.66 21.90 -5.51
C ILE A 397 16.46 20.57 -4.80
N GLY A 398 17.52 19.78 -4.62
CA GLY A 398 17.46 18.49 -3.94
C GLY A 398 16.99 18.61 -2.50
N SER A 399 17.57 19.54 -1.73
CA SER A 399 17.19 19.82 -0.35
C SER A 399 15.75 20.30 -0.24
N LEU A 400 15.28 21.18 -1.14
CA LEU A 400 13.90 21.65 -1.15
C LEU A 400 12.92 20.50 -1.42
N ILE A 401 13.17 19.69 -2.45
CA ILE A 401 12.32 18.55 -2.80
C ILE A 401 12.27 17.55 -1.64
N ALA A 402 13.42 17.19 -1.08
CA ALA A 402 13.50 16.27 0.06
C ALA A 402 12.74 16.82 1.27
N SER A 403 12.93 18.10 1.60
CA SER A 403 12.25 18.74 2.73
C SER A 403 10.74 18.75 2.53
N VAL A 404 10.24 19.16 1.36
CA VAL A 404 8.79 19.16 1.09
C VAL A 404 8.23 17.75 1.12
N TYR A 405 8.95 16.77 0.58
CA TYR A 405 8.52 15.38 0.60
C TYR A 405 8.38 14.84 2.03
N MET A 406 9.40 15.08 2.88
CA MET A 406 9.37 14.69 4.29
C MET A 406 8.32 15.47 5.09
N LEU A 407 8.18 16.78 4.84
CA LEU A 407 7.19 17.62 5.52
C LEU A 407 5.77 17.27 5.13
N ALA A 408 5.50 16.94 3.86
CA ALA A 408 4.17 16.51 3.42
C ALA A 408 3.76 15.20 4.10
N ASP A 409 4.68 14.24 4.17
CA ASP A 409 4.46 12.95 4.82
C ASP A 409 4.27 13.13 6.35
N GLY A 410 5.19 13.85 6.99
CA GLY A 410 5.13 14.14 8.42
C GLY A 410 3.90 14.99 8.81
N PHE A 411 3.55 16.00 8.02
CA PHE A 411 2.35 16.82 8.23
C PHE A 411 1.08 15.98 8.16
N MET A 412 0.97 15.10 7.17
CA MET A 412 -0.19 14.23 7.01
C MET A 412 -0.29 13.26 8.18
N ILE A 413 0.80 12.56 8.52
CA ILE A 413 0.85 11.63 9.65
C ILE A 413 0.49 12.35 10.97
N TYR A 414 1.10 13.50 11.23
CA TYR A 414 0.88 14.25 12.46
C TYR A 414 -0.52 14.86 12.55
N THR A 415 -1.03 15.46 11.48
CA THR A 415 -2.37 16.06 11.44
C THR A 415 -3.44 15.00 11.63
N LEU A 416 -3.28 13.83 11.00
CA LEU A 416 -4.17 12.69 11.21
C LEU A 416 -4.16 12.25 12.67
N ALA A 417 -2.97 12.11 13.27
CA ALA A 417 -2.85 11.81 14.69
C ALA A 417 -3.55 12.89 15.54
N LEU A 418 -3.37 14.18 15.29
CA LEU A 418 -4.03 15.23 16.07
C LEU A 418 -5.57 15.24 15.93
N ILE A 419 -6.09 14.96 14.73
CA ILE A 419 -7.53 14.86 14.49
C ILE A 419 -8.09 13.65 15.23
N LEU A 420 -7.40 12.51 15.13
CA LEU A 420 -7.79 11.25 15.75
C LEU A 420 -7.65 11.23 17.29
N SER A 421 -6.78 12.06 17.89
CA SER A 421 -6.66 12.17 19.35
C SER A 421 -7.76 13.01 19.98
N GLY A 422 -8.60 13.68 19.18
CA GLY A 422 -9.60 14.62 19.66
C GLY A 422 -9.01 15.95 20.17
N GLY A 423 -7.73 16.23 19.90
CA GLY A 423 -7.03 17.41 20.44
C GLY A 423 -7.36 18.74 19.74
N VAL A 424 -7.78 18.71 18.48
CA VAL A 424 -8.11 19.92 17.69
C VAL A 424 -9.59 19.99 17.32
N VAL A 425 -10.19 18.83 17.04
CA VAL A 425 -11.62 18.68 16.79
C VAL A 425 -12.06 17.43 17.54
N THR A 426 -13.02 17.55 18.45
CA THR A 426 -13.60 16.42 19.19
C THR A 426 -14.49 15.61 18.25
N VAL A 427 -13.88 14.88 17.31
CA VAL A 427 -14.60 14.04 16.33
C VAL A 427 -14.83 12.63 16.88
N TYR A 428 -13.98 12.16 17.78
CA TYR A 428 -13.91 10.77 18.23
C TYR A 428 -14.33 10.62 19.71
N ASN A 429 -15.64 10.68 19.98
CA ASN A 429 -16.19 10.12 21.22
C ASN A 429 -16.68 8.66 21.04
N ASP A 430 -16.46 8.09 19.86
CA ASP A 430 -16.97 6.75 19.50
C ASP A 430 -15.91 5.63 19.66
N TYR A 431 -14.73 5.93 20.23
CA TYR A 431 -13.63 4.98 20.52
C TYR A 431 -13.22 4.94 21.98
#